data_AF-A0A2U2RT49-F1
#
_entry.id   AF-A0A2U2RT49-F1
#
_cell.length_a   1.000
_cell.length_b   1.000
_cell.length_c   1.000
_cell.angle_alpha   90.00
_cell.angle_beta   90.00
_cell.angle_gamma   90.00
#
_symmetry.space_group_name_H-M   'P 1'
#
loop_
_entity.id
_entity.type
_entity.pdbx_description
1 polymer ?
#
loop_
_entity_poly.entity_id
_entity_poly.type
_entity_poly.pdbx_seq_one_letter_code
_entity_poly.pdbx_strand_id
1 'polypeptide(L)'
;MMKNKKLAALLGVLLAGSMAVSMAACGSTNNASDTKFSTSSSDTAKKDDSKKADAPTETSGFEEVPVGPSGTAEEQDKAAGPLTVGAVYFQPIDMYPASMGLKAADASFHLEADIHASQEGTDYGYGKGDFVPDLTVNYTIIDKSTGKEVEGGQATSGTFMQMNASDGPHYGANVKLDKAGTYQLKLSIESPEKNGWMLHVDPETGVKNHKFWTEPIEVTFDNWDYTPRQW
;
A
#
# COMPACT_ATOMS: atom_id res chain seq x y z
N MET A 1 54.31 0.49 -36.00
CA MET A 1 54.62 -0.95 -36.14
C MET A 1 53.40 -1.76 -35.76
N MET A 2 53.06 -2.71 -36.64
CA MET A 2 52.20 -3.90 -36.49
C MET A 2 50.72 -3.77 -36.06
N LYS A 3 49.87 -3.83 -37.10
CA LYS A 3 48.51 -4.40 -37.13
C LYS A 3 48.55 -5.87 -36.70
N ASN A 4 47.43 -6.41 -36.23
CA ASN A 4 46.97 -7.75 -36.64
C ASN A 4 45.44 -7.84 -36.61
N LYS A 5 44.89 -8.34 -37.71
CA LYS A 5 43.48 -8.67 -37.96
C LYS A 5 43.38 -10.21 -38.07
N LYS A 6 42.18 -10.74 -37.78
CA LYS A 6 41.37 -11.73 -38.54
C LYS A 6 40.95 -13.01 -37.80
N LEU A 7 39.61 -13.21 -37.87
CA LEU A 7 38.81 -14.42 -38.16
C LEU A 7 39.00 -15.71 -37.34
N ALA A 8 37.89 -16.28 -36.86
CA ALA A 8 37.10 -17.29 -37.59
C ALA A 8 35.83 -17.72 -36.82
N ALA A 9 34.79 -18.08 -37.58
CA ALA A 9 33.51 -18.63 -37.15
C ALA A 9 33.48 -20.16 -37.37
N LEU A 10 32.68 -20.91 -36.60
CA LEU A 10 32.02 -22.20 -36.95
C LEU A 10 31.18 -22.66 -35.74
N LEU A 11 29.84 -22.59 -35.78
CA LEU A 11 28.85 -23.56 -36.27
C LEU A 11 28.72 -24.88 -35.44
N GLY A 12 27.70 -24.91 -34.57
CA GLY A 12 26.64 -25.93 -34.47
C GLY A 12 26.95 -27.34 -33.94
N VAL A 13 26.24 -27.75 -32.88
CA VAL A 13 25.57 -29.07 -32.77
C VAL A 13 24.30 -28.94 -31.91
N LEU A 14 23.16 -29.33 -32.49
CA LEU A 14 21.89 -29.63 -31.83
C LEU A 14 21.99 -30.91 -31.00
N LEU A 15 21.39 -30.94 -29.81
CA LEU A 15 20.88 -32.18 -29.22
C LEU A 15 19.54 -31.92 -28.53
N ALA A 16 18.50 -32.40 -29.19
CA ALA A 16 17.18 -32.61 -28.61
C ALA A 16 17.26 -33.78 -27.62
N GLY A 17 16.68 -33.59 -26.43
CA GLY A 17 16.47 -34.63 -25.44
C GLY A 17 15.06 -34.49 -24.87
N SER A 18 14.11 -35.19 -25.49
CA SER A 18 12.77 -35.47 -24.96
C SER A 18 12.81 -36.74 -24.09
N MET A 19 11.71 -36.95 -23.35
CA MET A 19 11.36 -38.07 -22.42
C MET A 19 11.47 -37.66 -20.94
N ALA A 20 10.49 -37.85 -20.06
CA ALA A 20 9.30 -38.69 -20.11
C ALA A 20 8.17 -38.12 -19.23
N VAL A 21 6.93 -38.32 -19.69
CA VAL A 21 5.70 -38.25 -18.91
C VAL A 21 5.72 -39.34 -17.85
N SER A 22 5.28 -39.03 -16.63
CA SER A 22 4.84 -40.03 -15.66
C SER A 22 3.50 -39.60 -15.10
N MET A 23 2.44 -40.22 -15.60
CA MET A 23 1.15 -40.33 -14.91
C MET A 23 1.04 -41.76 -14.35
N ALA A 24 0.76 -41.86 -13.06
CA ALA A 24 0.17 -43.03 -12.41
C ALA A 24 -0.80 -42.45 -11.37
N ALA A 25 -2.12 -42.50 -11.58
CA ALA A 25 -3.04 -43.64 -11.59
C ALA A 25 -3.62 -43.94 -10.18
N CYS A 26 -4.89 -43.56 -10.06
CA CYS A 26 -6.04 -44.10 -9.32
C CYS A 26 -5.88 -45.16 -8.21
N GLY A 27 -6.65 -44.93 -7.14
CA GLY A 27 -7.69 -45.85 -6.63
C GLY A 27 -8.73 -45.02 -5.86
N SER A 28 -10.00 -44.86 -6.26
CA SER A 28 -11.13 -45.83 -6.31
C SER A 28 -11.49 -46.35 -4.91
N THR A 29 -12.73 -46.36 -4.39
CA THR A 29 -14.08 -46.16 -4.95
C THR A 29 -15.13 -46.17 -3.81
N ASN A 30 -16.22 -45.42 -4.01
CA ASN A 30 -17.64 -45.69 -3.71
C ASN A 30 -18.10 -46.22 -2.33
N ASN A 31 -19.06 -45.51 -1.70
CA ASN A 31 -20.46 -45.97 -1.71
C ASN A 31 -21.44 -44.88 -1.23
N ALA A 32 -22.56 -44.77 -1.95
CA ALA A 32 -23.73 -43.99 -1.56
C ALA A 32 -24.75 -44.90 -0.86
N SER A 33 -25.47 -44.39 0.13
CA SER A 33 -26.95 -44.41 0.25
C SER A 33 -27.44 -43.99 1.64
N ASP A 34 -28.52 -43.22 1.62
CA ASP A 34 -29.25 -42.62 2.74
C ASP A 34 -29.93 -43.64 3.68
N THR A 35 -30.06 -43.33 4.98
CA THR A 35 -31.36 -43.25 5.69
C THR A 35 -31.25 -42.71 7.14
N LYS A 36 -32.28 -41.95 7.53
CA LYS A 36 -32.56 -41.28 8.82
C LYS A 36 -32.74 -42.24 10.02
N PHE A 37 -32.37 -41.79 11.24
CA PHE A 37 -33.31 -41.41 12.34
C PHE A 37 -32.61 -41.29 13.73
N SER A 38 -32.99 -40.23 14.49
CA SER A 38 -32.90 -39.99 15.96
C SER A 38 -31.51 -39.98 16.64
N THR A 39 -31.18 -39.19 17.67
CA THR A 39 -31.82 -38.19 18.53
C THR A 39 -30.72 -37.60 19.45
N SER A 40 -30.92 -36.36 19.92
CA SER A 40 -30.34 -35.72 21.12
C SER A 40 -28.96 -35.03 21.09
N SER A 41 -29.06 -33.70 21.22
CA SER A 41 -28.36 -32.82 22.18
C SER A 41 -26.86 -32.56 22.02
N SER A 42 -26.53 -31.33 21.62
CA SER A 42 -25.87 -30.37 22.52
C SER A 42 -25.73 -29.01 21.84
N ASP A 43 -26.28 -27.99 22.50
CA ASP A 43 -26.08 -26.58 22.24
C ASP A 43 -24.60 -26.20 22.18
N THR A 44 -24.17 -25.53 21.11
CA THR A 44 -23.24 -24.40 21.21
C THR A 44 -23.53 -23.43 20.07
N ALA A 45 -24.10 -22.29 20.46
CA ALA A 45 -24.42 -21.18 19.58
C ALA A 45 -23.17 -20.68 18.82
N LYS A 46 -23.37 -20.51 17.53
CA LYS A 46 -22.52 -19.78 16.59
C LYS A 46 -22.39 -18.34 17.10
N LYS A 47 -21.19 -17.93 17.52
CA LYS A 47 -20.91 -16.52 17.79
C LYS A 47 -20.60 -15.84 16.45
N ASP A 48 -21.46 -14.88 16.17
CA ASP A 48 -21.43 -13.95 15.06
C ASP A 48 -20.42 -12.84 15.44
N ASP A 49 -19.19 -12.90 14.90
CA ASP A 49 -18.15 -11.87 15.14
C ASP A 49 -18.34 -10.69 14.17
N SER A 50 -19.53 -10.12 14.22
CA SER A 50 -19.84 -8.83 13.64
C SER A 50 -19.99 -7.81 14.78
N LYS A 51 -18.86 -7.27 15.26
CA LYS A 51 -18.76 -5.88 15.79
C LYS A 51 -17.36 -5.51 16.31
N LYS A 52 -16.98 -4.29 15.91
CA LYS A 52 -16.08 -3.32 16.57
C LYS A 52 -14.61 -3.36 16.12
N ALA A 53 -14.34 -2.73 14.98
CA ALA A 53 -13.08 -2.00 14.80
C ALA A 53 -13.33 -0.57 15.29
N ASP A 54 -13.02 -0.33 16.56
CA ASP A 54 -13.00 1.00 17.18
C ASP A 54 -12.02 0.91 18.36
N ALA A 55 -10.75 1.18 18.07
CA ALA A 55 -9.68 1.61 18.97
C ALA A 55 -8.44 1.92 18.11
N PRO A 56 -7.61 2.92 18.47
CA PRO A 56 -6.33 3.15 17.82
C PRO A 56 -5.50 1.87 17.99
N THR A 57 -4.93 1.40 16.90
CA THR A 57 -4.01 0.27 16.91
C THR A 57 -2.71 0.73 17.59
N GLU A 58 -2.64 0.59 18.91
CA GLU A 58 -1.42 0.67 19.71
C GLU A 58 -0.51 -0.53 19.36
N THR A 59 -0.05 -0.62 18.11
CA THR A 59 0.60 -1.85 17.58
C THR A 59 2.11 -1.78 17.42
N SER A 60 2.74 -0.63 17.56
CA SER A 60 4.18 -0.50 17.29
C SER A 60 5.03 0.20 18.36
N GLY A 61 4.43 0.66 19.47
CA GLY A 61 5.18 1.20 20.61
C GLY A 61 5.74 2.61 20.41
N PHE A 62 5.27 3.34 19.39
CA PHE A 62 5.46 4.78 19.22
C PHE A 62 4.11 5.49 19.05
N GLU A 63 4.08 6.81 19.29
CA GLU A 63 2.85 7.61 19.16
C GLU A 63 2.69 8.08 17.71
N GLU A 64 1.63 7.61 17.06
CA GLU A 64 1.18 8.13 15.78
C GLU A 64 0.13 9.21 15.98
N VAL A 65 0.33 10.34 15.30
CA VAL A 65 -0.62 11.45 15.35
C VAL A 65 -1.38 11.53 14.03
N PRO A 66 -2.71 11.37 14.03
CA PRO A 66 -3.53 11.55 12.84
C PRO A 66 -3.35 12.93 12.20
N VAL A 67 -3.30 12.96 10.87
CA VAL A 67 -3.40 14.20 10.09
C VAL A 67 -4.87 14.60 10.01
N GLY A 68 -5.26 15.64 10.76
CA GLY A 68 -6.63 16.14 10.77
C GLY A 68 -6.84 17.28 11.76
N PRO A 69 -8.08 17.80 11.90
CA PRO A 69 -8.40 18.97 12.71
C PRO A 69 -8.13 18.82 14.20
N SER A 70 -8.36 17.61 14.72
CA SER A 70 -8.23 17.35 16.16
C SER A 70 -6.94 16.62 16.51
N GLY A 71 -6.22 16.08 15.51
CA GLY A 71 -5.15 15.10 15.74
C GLY A 71 -5.65 13.85 16.48
N THR A 72 -6.95 13.55 16.41
CA THR A 72 -7.56 12.37 17.03
C THR A 72 -8.02 11.37 15.97
N ALA A 73 -8.16 10.11 16.37
CA ALA A 73 -8.42 8.98 15.46
C ALA A 73 -9.75 9.08 14.67
N GLU A 74 -10.67 9.96 15.06
CA GLU A 74 -12.01 10.09 14.46
C GLU A 74 -12.00 10.48 12.97
N GLU A 75 -10.86 10.94 12.44
CA GLU A 75 -10.71 11.34 11.03
C GLU A 75 -9.58 10.62 10.27
N GLN A 76 -9.08 9.48 10.77
CA GLN A 76 -7.92 8.80 10.20
C GLN A 76 -8.11 8.39 8.74
N ASP A 77 -9.21 7.71 8.42
CA ASP A 77 -9.38 7.07 7.12
C ASP A 77 -10.36 7.82 6.19
N LYS A 78 -9.90 8.14 4.99
CA LYS A 78 -10.73 8.67 3.90
C LYS A 78 -11.03 7.56 2.88
N ALA A 79 -12.31 7.36 2.57
CA ALA A 79 -12.71 6.51 1.45
C ALA A 79 -12.44 7.22 0.12
N ALA A 80 -11.77 6.54 -0.81
CA ALA A 80 -11.33 7.09 -2.09
C ALA A 80 -11.43 6.04 -3.21
N GLY A 81 -12.66 5.69 -3.59
CA GLY A 81 -12.95 4.66 -4.61
C GLY A 81 -12.36 3.30 -4.20
N PRO A 82 -11.41 2.72 -4.98
CA PRO A 82 -10.80 1.44 -4.64
C PRO A 82 -9.87 1.48 -3.42
N LEU A 83 -9.62 2.65 -2.84
CA LEU A 83 -8.69 2.84 -1.74
C LEU A 83 -9.40 3.34 -0.47
N THR A 84 -8.91 2.92 0.68
CA THR A 84 -9.05 3.58 1.97
C THR A 84 -7.69 4.18 2.31
N VAL A 85 -7.65 5.48 2.62
CA VAL A 85 -6.41 6.23 2.78
C VAL A 85 -6.37 6.86 4.16
N GLY A 86 -5.43 6.39 4.99
CA GLY A 86 -5.04 6.99 6.26
C GLY A 86 -3.87 7.97 6.08
N ALA A 87 -3.71 8.91 7.01
CA ALA A 87 -2.50 9.71 7.11
C ALA A 87 -2.14 10.02 8.56
N VAL A 88 -0.88 9.76 8.92
CA VAL A 88 -0.34 9.98 10.27
C VAL A 88 1.03 10.65 10.20
N TYR A 89 1.44 11.28 11.28
CA TYR A 89 2.79 11.78 11.44
C TYR A 89 3.33 11.50 12.84
N PHE A 90 4.64 11.30 12.93
CA PHE A 90 5.33 10.99 14.18
C PHE A 90 6.81 11.41 14.12
N GLN A 91 7.62 11.01 15.09
CA GLN A 91 9.04 11.39 15.13
C GLN A 91 9.78 11.07 13.82
N PRO A 92 10.72 11.92 13.37
CA PRO A 92 11.53 11.62 12.20
C PRO A 92 12.25 10.27 12.31
N ILE A 93 12.36 9.56 11.18
CA ILE A 93 13.01 8.24 11.15
C ILE A 93 14.28 8.24 10.31
N ASP A 94 15.23 7.39 10.70
CA ASP A 94 16.35 7.03 9.83
C ASP A 94 15.91 5.92 8.85
N MET A 95 16.12 6.14 7.57
CA MET A 95 15.76 5.20 6.50
C MET A 95 17.01 4.59 5.87
N TYR A 96 16.89 3.35 5.36
CA TYR A 96 17.91 2.71 4.54
C TYR A 96 17.29 2.21 3.22
N PRO A 97 17.88 2.52 2.05
CA PRO A 97 19.11 3.30 1.84
C PRO A 97 18.98 4.79 2.21
N ALA A 98 19.96 5.32 2.96
CA ALA A 98 19.90 6.68 3.57
C ALA A 98 19.96 7.85 2.57
N SER A 99 20.11 7.59 1.28
CA SER A 99 20.10 8.62 0.21
C SER A 99 18.71 8.92 -0.33
N MET A 100 17.68 8.24 0.18
CA MET A 100 16.30 8.36 -0.28
C MET A 100 15.57 9.33 0.67
N GLY A 101 15.54 10.62 0.31
CA GLY A 101 14.78 11.65 1.05
C GLY A 101 15.56 12.44 2.10
N LEU A 102 14.82 13.22 2.89
CA LEU A 102 15.36 14.07 3.95
C LEU A 102 15.82 13.22 5.15
N LYS A 103 16.97 13.56 5.73
CA LYS A 103 17.49 12.86 6.92
C LYS A 103 16.66 13.19 8.15
N ALA A 104 16.58 12.25 9.09
CA ALA A 104 15.87 12.42 10.36
C ALA A 104 16.29 13.72 11.08
N ALA A 105 17.60 13.97 11.17
CA ALA A 105 18.17 15.12 11.85
C ALA A 105 17.78 16.49 11.26
N ASP A 106 17.33 16.51 10.01
CA ASP A 106 16.95 17.74 9.30
C ASP A 106 15.41 17.93 9.21
N ALA A 107 14.65 16.91 9.63
CA ALA A 107 13.20 16.82 9.51
C ALA A 107 12.48 17.19 10.81
N SER A 108 11.24 17.64 10.69
CA SER A 108 10.35 17.96 11.80
C SER A 108 9.53 16.74 12.24
N PHE A 109 9.15 15.88 11.29
CA PHE A 109 8.43 14.62 11.53
C PHE A 109 8.61 13.66 10.33
N HIS A 110 8.25 12.40 10.54
CA HIS A 110 7.92 11.48 9.46
C HIS A 110 6.42 11.57 9.18
N LEU A 111 6.04 11.61 7.90
CA LEU A 111 4.65 11.66 7.42
C LEU A 111 4.37 10.40 6.62
N GLU A 112 3.29 9.72 6.94
CA GLU A 112 2.88 8.47 6.30
C GLU A 112 1.48 8.59 5.72
N ALA A 113 1.26 7.84 4.63
CA ALA A 113 -0.04 7.50 4.09
C ALA A 113 -0.20 5.98 4.06
N ASP A 114 -1.20 5.52 4.81
CA ASP A 114 -1.60 4.12 4.91
C ASP A 114 -2.69 3.83 3.90
N ILE A 115 -2.32 3.14 2.82
CA ILE A 115 -3.22 2.95 1.68
C ILE A 115 -3.61 1.49 1.56
N HIS A 116 -4.88 1.22 1.87
CA HIS A 116 -5.44 -0.12 1.87
C HIS A 116 -6.56 -0.25 0.84
N ALA A 117 -6.79 -1.47 0.34
CA ALA A 117 -7.87 -1.73 -0.59
C ALA A 117 -9.23 -1.60 0.10
N SER A 118 -10.11 -0.78 -0.48
CA SER A 118 -11.49 -0.65 -0.03
C SER A 118 -12.32 -1.86 -0.48
N GLN A 119 -13.63 -1.82 -0.25
CA GLN A 119 -14.53 -2.80 -0.85
C GLN A 119 -14.53 -2.75 -2.38
N GLU A 120 -14.35 -1.58 -2.99
CA GLU A 120 -14.23 -1.44 -4.44
C GLU A 120 -12.87 -1.93 -4.95
N GLY A 121 -11.84 -1.87 -4.09
CA GLY A 121 -10.52 -2.42 -4.38
C GLY A 121 -10.55 -3.93 -4.70
N THR A 122 -11.53 -4.66 -4.17
CA THR A 122 -11.68 -6.10 -4.48
C THR A 122 -12.01 -6.37 -5.94
N ASP A 123 -12.60 -5.41 -6.65
CA ASP A 123 -12.85 -5.55 -8.09
C ASP A 123 -11.55 -5.56 -8.91
N TYR A 124 -10.43 -5.10 -8.33
CA TYR A 124 -9.09 -5.14 -8.91
C TYR A 124 -8.27 -6.37 -8.48
N GLY A 125 -8.86 -7.28 -7.69
CA GLY A 125 -8.19 -8.49 -7.20
C GLY A 125 -7.42 -8.34 -5.90
N TYR A 126 -7.40 -7.16 -5.28
CA TYR A 126 -6.85 -6.98 -3.94
C TYR A 126 -7.78 -7.60 -2.87
N GLY A 127 -7.21 -8.10 -1.77
CA GLY A 127 -8.01 -8.41 -0.59
C GLY A 127 -8.46 -7.12 0.09
N LYS A 128 -9.71 -7.09 0.58
CA LYS A 128 -10.21 -5.92 1.30
C LYS A 128 -9.39 -5.69 2.57
N GLY A 129 -8.88 -4.48 2.75
CA GLY A 129 -8.03 -4.10 3.88
C GLY A 129 -6.56 -4.48 3.68
N ASP A 130 -6.18 -5.08 2.55
CA ASP A 130 -4.76 -5.31 2.24
C ASP A 130 -4.10 -4.00 1.80
N PHE A 131 -2.83 -3.84 2.14
CA PHE A 131 -1.99 -2.77 1.59
C PHE A 131 -1.97 -2.85 0.06
N VAL A 132 -2.13 -1.70 -0.62
CA VAL A 132 -2.06 -1.62 -2.08
C VAL A 132 -0.65 -1.19 -2.50
N PRO A 133 0.19 -2.09 -3.04
CA PRO A 133 1.57 -1.79 -3.37
C PRO A 133 1.72 -1.04 -4.70
N ASP A 134 2.94 -0.58 -4.95
CA ASP A 134 3.41 -0.06 -6.24
C ASP A 134 2.67 1.17 -6.79
N LEU A 135 1.86 1.84 -5.96
CA LEU A 135 1.32 3.16 -6.23
C LEU A 135 2.43 4.21 -6.34
N THR A 136 2.19 5.28 -7.10
CA THR A 136 2.98 6.51 -7.01
C THR A 136 2.17 7.54 -6.24
N VAL A 137 2.62 7.88 -5.03
CA VAL A 137 1.88 8.77 -4.12
C VAL A 137 2.60 10.09 -4.03
N ASN A 138 2.04 11.13 -4.65
CA ASN A 138 2.55 12.49 -4.52
C ASN A 138 1.83 13.20 -3.37
N TYR A 139 2.55 14.01 -2.61
CA TYR A 139 2.01 14.79 -1.51
C TYR A 139 2.35 16.27 -1.66
N THR A 140 1.46 17.12 -1.15
CA THR A 140 1.67 18.56 -1.03
C THR A 140 1.05 19.06 0.27
N ILE A 141 1.82 19.83 1.04
CA ILE A 141 1.35 20.55 2.24
C ILE A 141 1.09 22.00 1.86
N ILE A 142 -0.15 22.44 2.07
CA ILE A 142 -0.65 23.78 1.76
C ILE A 142 -0.90 24.54 3.05
N ASP A 143 -0.34 25.74 3.17
CA ASP A 143 -0.64 26.66 4.28
C ASP A 143 -2.00 27.32 4.02
N LYS A 144 -2.99 27.07 4.87
CA LYS A 144 -4.35 27.60 4.67
C LYS A 144 -4.43 29.12 4.85
N SER A 145 -3.50 29.74 5.55
CA SER A 145 -3.48 31.21 5.70
C SER A 145 -3.11 31.91 4.40
N THR A 146 -2.33 31.25 3.54
CA THR A 146 -1.87 31.80 2.25
C THR A 146 -2.53 31.15 1.03
N GLY A 147 -3.09 29.94 1.20
CA GLY A 147 -3.62 29.12 0.12
C GLY A 147 -2.55 28.58 -0.82
N LYS A 148 -1.27 28.56 -0.39
CA LYS A 148 -0.12 28.15 -1.21
C LYS A 148 0.63 27.00 -0.56
N GLU A 149 1.36 26.26 -1.39
CA GLU A 149 2.33 25.28 -0.89
C GLU A 149 3.30 25.96 0.09
N VAL A 150 3.62 25.26 1.18
CA VAL A 150 4.56 25.77 2.18
C VAL A 150 5.94 25.95 1.53
N GLU A 151 6.54 27.14 1.72
CA GLU A 151 7.91 27.41 1.29
C GLU A 151 8.89 26.45 1.98
N GLY A 152 9.59 25.63 1.19
CA GLY A 152 10.42 24.53 1.68
C GLY A 152 10.86 23.54 0.58
N GLY A 153 10.21 23.57 -0.59
CA GLY A 153 10.58 22.73 -1.73
C GLY A 153 10.20 21.28 -1.51
N GLN A 154 11.04 20.34 -1.98
CA GLN A 154 10.78 18.88 -1.95
C GLN A 154 10.50 18.28 -0.55
N ALA A 155 10.68 19.04 0.52
CA ALA A 155 10.41 18.60 1.88
C ALA A 155 8.92 18.72 2.25
N THR A 156 8.19 19.69 1.70
CA THR A 156 6.76 19.96 1.97
C THR A 156 5.86 19.59 0.81
N SER A 157 6.43 19.23 -0.34
CA SER A 157 5.77 18.54 -1.44
C SER A 157 6.73 17.57 -2.12
N GLY A 158 6.25 16.47 -2.68
CA GLY A 158 7.12 15.47 -3.30
C GLY A 158 6.40 14.17 -3.60
N THR A 159 7.17 13.11 -3.82
CA THR A 159 6.65 11.73 -3.96
C THR A 159 7.06 10.95 -2.73
N PHE A 160 6.10 10.35 -2.04
CA PHE A 160 6.37 9.42 -0.95
C PHE A 160 7.15 8.21 -1.44
N MET A 161 7.99 7.70 -0.55
CA MET A 161 8.76 6.48 -0.77
C MET A 161 7.95 5.29 -0.27
N GLN A 162 8.09 4.16 -0.96
CA GLN A 162 7.57 2.88 -0.50
C GLN A 162 8.55 2.28 0.50
N MET A 163 8.09 1.97 1.70
CA MET A 163 8.94 1.42 2.75
C MET A 163 8.16 0.59 3.75
N ASN A 164 8.88 -0.05 4.67
CA ASN A 164 8.30 -0.79 5.79
C ASN A 164 8.76 -0.18 7.10
N ALA A 165 7.86 -0.11 8.07
CA ALA A 165 8.15 0.00 9.49
C ALA A 165 7.80 -1.30 10.22
N SER A 166 7.79 -1.27 11.56
CA SER A 166 7.50 -2.44 12.39
C SER A 166 6.04 -2.90 12.36
N ASP A 167 5.12 -1.99 12.03
CA ASP A 167 3.67 -2.18 11.87
C ASP A 167 3.26 -2.57 10.45
N GLY A 168 4.09 -2.31 9.44
CA GLY A 168 3.82 -2.77 8.09
C GLY A 168 4.41 -1.92 6.97
N PRO A 169 4.05 -2.22 5.72
CA PRO A 169 4.36 -1.38 4.57
C PRO A 169 3.47 -0.13 4.52
N HIS A 170 4.06 1.00 4.15
CA HIS A 170 3.37 2.28 3.95
C HIS A 170 4.05 3.15 2.87
N TYR A 171 3.46 4.30 2.59
CA TYR A 171 4.06 5.36 1.78
C TYR A 171 4.43 6.53 2.68
N GLY A 172 5.70 6.94 2.71
CA GLY A 172 6.11 8.00 3.63
C GLY A 172 7.25 8.89 3.17
N ALA A 173 7.43 9.99 3.90
CA ALA A 173 8.58 10.87 3.77
C ALA A 173 8.88 11.59 5.09
N ASN A 174 10.17 11.81 5.35
CA ASN A 174 10.60 12.80 6.33
C ASN A 174 10.31 14.21 5.80
N VAL A 175 9.59 15.00 6.59
CA VAL A 175 9.10 16.33 6.22
C VAL A 175 9.70 17.39 7.13
N LYS A 176 10.02 18.55 6.57
CA LYS A 176 10.42 19.74 7.34
C LYS A 176 9.29 20.77 7.34
N LEU A 177 8.68 20.97 8.50
CA LEU A 177 7.62 21.95 8.74
C LEU A 177 7.81 22.53 10.15
N ASP A 178 8.55 23.63 10.23
CA ASP A 178 8.98 24.21 11.52
C ASP A 178 7.96 25.20 12.10
N LYS A 179 6.93 25.57 11.34
CA LYS A 179 5.92 26.57 11.75
C LYS A 179 4.64 25.86 12.18
N ALA A 180 4.08 26.30 13.31
CA ALA A 180 2.72 25.94 13.68
C ALA A 180 1.72 26.64 12.77
N GLY A 181 0.57 26.01 12.56
CA GLY A 181 -0.49 26.57 11.75
C GLY A 181 -1.54 25.54 11.36
N THR A 182 -2.52 26.03 10.59
CA THR A 182 -3.54 25.18 9.98
C THR A 182 -3.14 24.91 8.53
N TYR A 183 -2.97 23.64 8.21
CA TYR A 183 -2.52 23.18 6.90
C TYR A 183 -3.58 22.32 6.22
N GLN A 184 -3.32 22.00 4.96
CA GLN A 184 -4.00 20.97 4.21
C GLN A 184 -2.95 20.02 3.65
N LEU A 185 -3.11 18.72 3.90
CA LEU A 185 -2.36 17.69 3.19
C LEU A 185 -3.20 17.24 1.99
N LYS A 186 -2.61 17.35 0.80
CA LYS A 186 -3.18 16.82 -0.43
C LYS A 186 -2.33 15.66 -0.93
N LEU A 187 -2.97 14.54 -1.21
CA LEU A 187 -2.36 13.35 -1.82
C LEU A 187 -2.92 13.14 -3.22
N SER A 188 -2.04 12.87 -4.18
CA SER A 188 -2.36 12.52 -5.56
C SER A 188 -1.81 11.12 -5.83
N ILE A 189 -2.71 10.14 -5.92
CA ILE A 189 -2.37 8.72 -5.91
C ILE A 189 -2.54 8.15 -7.32
N GLU A 190 -1.42 7.91 -7.98
CA GLU A 190 -1.37 7.30 -9.31
C GLU A 190 -1.44 5.78 -9.22
N SER A 191 -2.00 5.16 -10.25
CA SER A 191 -2.19 3.71 -10.29
C SER A 191 -0.87 2.96 -10.44
N PRO A 192 -0.80 1.70 -9.98
CA PRO A 192 0.43 0.92 -10.06
C PRO A 192 0.74 0.48 -11.50
N GLU A 193 -0.20 0.67 -12.44
CA GLU A 193 0.02 0.45 -13.88
C GLU A 193 1.23 1.25 -14.40
N LYS A 194 1.44 2.47 -13.89
CA LYS A 194 2.57 3.32 -14.31
C LYS A 194 3.93 2.71 -13.96
N ASN A 195 3.98 1.89 -12.91
CA ASN A 195 5.17 1.18 -12.46
C ASN A 195 5.26 -0.25 -13.03
N GLY A 196 4.32 -0.63 -13.90
CA GLY A 196 4.32 -1.89 -14.64
C GLY A 196 3.44 -2.98 -14.05
N TRP A 197 2.59 -2.66 -13.06
CA TRP A 197 1.62 -3.61 -12.51
C TRP A 197 0.54 -3.96 -13.53
N MET A 198 0.16 -5.24 -13.58
CA MET A 198 -0.77 -5.78 -14.57
C MET A 198 -1.96 -6.48 -13.89
N LEU A 199 -3.08 -6.55 -14.61
CA LEU A 199 -4.29 -7.27 -14.20
C LEU A 199 -4.53 -8.45 -15.13
N HIS A 200 -4.95 -9.59 -14.56
CA HIS A 200 -5.53 -10.67 -15.35
C HIS A 200 -6.90 -10.22 -15.88
N VAL A 201 -7.20 -10.51 -17.15
CA VAL A 201 -8.45 -10.08 -17.82
C VAL A 201 -9.13 -11.20 -18.60
N ASP A 202 -8.60 -12.43 -18.54
CA ASP A 202 -9.24 -13.60 -19.13
C ASP A 202 -10.47 -14.03 -18.31
N PRO A 203 -11.46 -14.72 -18.92
CA PRO A 203 -12.70 -15.06 -18.21
C PRO A 203 -12.56 -16.01 -17.01
N GLU A 204 -11.48 -16.80 -16.94
CA GLU A 204 -11.31 -17.82 -15.91
C GLU A 204 -10.61 -17.27 -14.66
N THR A 205 -9.63 -16.38 -14.84
CA THR A 205 -8.78 -15.87 -13.76
C THR A 205 -8.76 -14.34 -13.65
N GLY A 206 -9.47 -13.65 -14.54
CA GLY A 206 -9.52 -12.20 -14.58
C GLY A 206 -10.23 -11.57 -13.40
N VAL A 207 -9.77 -10.37 -13.04
CA VAL A 207 -10.43 -9.53 -12.05
C VAL A 207 -11.66 -8.87 -12.66
N LYS A 208 -12.54 -8.25 -11.85
CA LYS A 208 -13.77 -7.64 -12.36
C LYS A 208 -13.52 -6.32 -13.11
N ASN A 209 -12.63 -5.49 -12.60
CA ASN A 209 -12.20 -4.25 -13.25
C ASN A 209 -10.92 -4.49 -14.05
N HIS A 210 -11.01 -4.46 -15.37
CA HIS A 210 -9.89 -4.77 -16.26
C HIS A 210 -8.93 -3.59 -16.51
N LYS A 211 -9.14 -2.45 -15.85
CA LYS A 211 -8.35 -1.23 -16.06
C LYS A 211 -8.21 -0.48 -14.75
N PHE A 212 -6.98 -0.10 -14.43
CA PHE A 212 -6.71 0.85 -13.36
C PHE A 212 -7.24 2.26 -13.71
N TRP A 213 -7.29 3.12 -12.70
CA TRP A 213 -7.60 4.53 -12.91
C TRP A 213 -6.48 5.20 -13.71
N THR A 214 -6.85 6.11 -14.61
CA THR A 214 -5.91 6.84 -15.49
C THR A 214 -5.56 8.22 -14.95
N GLU A 215 -6.50 8.85 -14.23
CA GLU A 215 -6.28 10.12 -13.54
C GLU A 215 -6.02 9.84 -12.06
N PRO A 216 -5.03 10.50 -11.42
CA PRO A 216 -4.72 10.27 -10.02
C PRO A 216 -5.94 10.43 -9.12
N ILE A 217 -6.06 9.55 -8.11
CA ILE A 217 -7.06 9.69 -7.07
C ILE A 217 -6.57 10.77 -6.11
N GLU A 218 -7.37 11.82 -5.96
CA GLU A 218 -7.04 12.95 -5.08
C GLU A 218 -7.69 12.77 -3.72
N VAL A 219 -6.88 12.75 -2.66
CA VAL A 219 -7.33 12.70 -1.26
C VAL A 219 -6.85 13.93 -0.53
N THR A 220 -7.71 14.53 0.29
CA THR A 220 -7.40 15.76 1.02
C THR A 220 -7.74 15.60 2.49
N PHE A 221 -6.75 15.87 3.34
CA PHE A 221 -6.91 16.06 4.77
C PHE A 221 -6.87 17.56 5.05
N ASP A 222 -8.04 18.14 5.20
CA ASP A 222 -8.21 19.59 5.38
C ASP A 222 -8.20 19.99 6.86
N ASN A 223 -7.85 21.25 7.11
CA ASN A 223 -7.78 21.84 8.45
C ASN A 223 -6.86 21.07 9.40
N TRP A 224 -5.74 20.54 8.92
CA TRP A 224 -4.74 19.91 9.77
C TRP A 224 -4.10 20.94 10.70
N ASP A 225 -4.47 20.91 11.98
CA ASP A 225 -3.91 21.79 13.01
C ASP A 225 -2.59 21.23 13.53
N TYR A 226 -1.50 21.71 12.95
CA TYR A 226 -0.15 21.27 13.27
C TYR A 226 0.54 22.24 14.23
N THR A 227 1.15 21.68 15.26
CA THR A 227 2.08 22.37 16.15
C THR A 227 3.40 21.59 16.17
N PRO A 228 4.56 22.25 15.95
CA PRO A 228 5.85 21.60 16.05
C PRO A 228 6.01 20.89 17.38
N ARG A 229 6.39 19.61 17.31
CA ARG A 229 6.58 18.76 18.48
C ARG A 229 8.07 18.60 18.77
N GLN A 230 8.37 18.30 20.03
CA GLN A 230 9.63 17.68 20.40
C GLN A 230 9.30 16.21 20.64
N TRP A 231 10.09 15.33 20.04
CA TRP A 231 9.91 13.89 20.08
C TRP A 231 10.93 13.26 21.04
#